data_AF-A0A1F8PYS8-F1
#
_entry.id   AF-A0A1F8PYS8-F1
#
_cell.length_a   1.000
_cell.length_b   1.000
_cell.length_c   1.000
_cell.angle_alpha   90.00
_cell.angle_beta   90.00
_cell.angle_gamma   90.00
#
_symmetry.space_group_name_H-M   'P 1'
#
loop_
_entity.id
_entity.type
_entity.pdbx_description
1 polymer ?
#
loop_
_entity_poly.entity_id
_entity_poly.type
_entity_poly.pdbx_seq_one_letter_code
_entity_poly.pdbx_strand_id
1 'polypeptide(L)'
;TFVSALLRVLKAEFRRPFTRAAELMTTFGLVQAGLSIFMHLGRVWLAYWLFPYPNTRTLWPNFHSPLGWDFLAINTYLMASTMYLFLPLIPDLAMARDRSTGWRKVFYRILSLGFRGTEGEWTHLKTAMTIFAWAIIPVMFSVHTIVSWDFAVATRPGWNSTIFGPYFVVGALQSGIAAVGMVVVVLRATMKNFKYFIRPEHLDGIGKLMLVVSMIWAYFFFNDYLVQWYGGDKFTQFLLEFHEKGPMGWMWFGMLILNVAVPLLTLWNRKIRRNPSLLFTIGLLINVAMWFERYVIIPVSLTVNRMPFSWRLYFPRIEILLTIGTFSFFILIYMIVSRLIPLVPVWEVQEGQVAHGIRKVGKATVKTVTELE
;
A
#
# COMPACT_ATOMS: atom_id res chain seq x y z
N THR A 1 0.64 5.20 -0.61
CA THR A 1 0.89 6.35 -1.50
C THR A 1 -0.23 6.53 -2.50
N PHE A 2 -0.65 5.48 -3.22
CA PHE A 2 -1.78 5.56 -4.16
C PHE A 2 -3.05 6.17 -3.58
N VAL A 3 -3.54 5.67 -2.43
CA VAL A 3 -4.78 6.18 -1.83
C VAL A 3 -4.66 7.68 -1.51
N SER A 4 -3.51 8.13 -1.02
CA SER A 4 -3.24 9.56 -0.79
C SER A 4 -3.28 10.35 -2.11
N ALA A 5 -2.56 9.87 -3.13
CA ALA A 5 -2.46 10.54 -4.43
C ALA A 5 -3.78 10.59 -5.18
N LEU A 6 -4.50 9.46 -5.28
CA LEU A 6 -5.81 9.39 -5.91
C LEU A 6 -6.80 10.31 -5.20
N LEU A 7 -6.89 10.24 -3.87
CA LEU A 7 -7.80 11.11 -3.12
C LEU A 7 -7.40 12.59 -3.25
N ARG A 8 -6.11 12.91 -3.45
CA ARG A 8 -5.64 14.27 -3.74
C ARG A 8 -6.08 14.74 -5.12
N VAL A 9 -5.89 13.92 -6.14
CA VAL A 9 -6.32 14.22 -7.51
C VAL A 9 -7.84 14.37 -7.60
N LEU A 10 -8.59 13.50 -6.91
CA LEU A 10 -10.06 13.57 -6.83
C LEU A 10 -10.58 14.68 -5.89
N LYS A 11 -9.71 15.52 -5.34
CA LYS A 11 -10.05 16.59 -4.38
C LYS A 11 -10.92 16.10 -3.22
N ALA A 12 -10.72 14.86 -2.78
CA ALA A 12 -11.49 14.26 -1.69
C ALA A 12 -11.02 14.79 -0.32
N GLU A 13 -11.73 15.77 0.21
CA GLU A 13 -11.36 16.54 1.41
C GLU A 13 -11.20 15.71 2.69
N PHE A 14 -11.94 14.60 2.82
CA PHE A 14 -11.88 13.74 4.01
C PHE A 14 -10.51 13.04 4.19
N ARG A 15 -9.63 13.05 3.19
CA ARG A 15 -8.31 12.39 3.26
C ARG A 15 -7.36 13.05 4.27
N ARG A 16 -7.41 14.39 4.38
CA ARG A 16 -6.38 15.23 5.01
C ARG A 16 -5.87 14.71 6.37
N PRO A 17 -6.74 14.25 7.31
CA PRO A 17 -6.28 13.86 8.64
C PRO A 17 -5.46 12.57 8.70
N PHE A 18 -5.56 11.70 7.69
CA PHE A 18 -4.88 10.39 7.69
C PHE A 18 -3.90 10.19 6.53
N THR A 19 -3.84 11.13 5.58
CA THR A 19 -2.96 11.11 4.40
C THR A 19 -1.52 10.69 4.74
N ARG A 20 -0.90 11.36 5.72
CA ARG A 20 0.50 11.10 6.07
C ARG A 20 0.71 9.77 6.78
N ALA A 21 -0.23 9.35 7.63
CA ALA A 21 -0.17 8.03 8.23
C ALA A 21 -0.19 6.93 7.15
N ALA A 22 -0.98 7.12 6.09
CA ALA A 22 -1.04 6.21 4.95
C ALA A 22 0.21 6.27 4.07
N GLU A 23 0.79 7.45 3.85
CA GLU A 23 2.05 7.61 3.10
C GLU A 23 3.22 6.95 3.84
N LEU A 24 3.38 7.19 5.14
CA LEU A 24 4.41 6.55 5.97
C LEU A 24 4.30 5.02 5.96
N MET A 25 3.07 4.50 6.07
CA MET A 25 2.81 3.08 6.00
C MET A 25 3.31 2.49 4.67
N THR A 26 3.03 3.16 3.54
CA THR A 26 3.50 2.65 2.24
C THR A 26 5.00 2.76 2.10
N THR A 27 5.62 3.88 2.47
CA THR A 27 7.08 4.05 2.35
C THR A 27 7.84 3.00 3.15
N PHE A 28 7.45 2.74 4.40
CA PHE A 28 8.12 1.70 5.20
C PHE A 28 7.75 0.29 4.78
N GLY A 29 6.55 0.07 4.24
CA GLY A 29 6.20 -1.18 3.57
C GLY A 29 7.11 -1.46 2.37
N LEU A 30 7.42 -0.43 1.57
CA LEU A 30 8.34 -0.54 0.44
C LEU A 30 9.78 -0.78 0.86
N VAL A 31 10.22 -0.22 1.99
CA VAL A 31 11.53 -0.57 2.56
C VAL A 31 11.57 -2.06 2.91
N GLN A 32 10.52 -2.62 3.52
CA GLN A 32 10.47 -4.07 3.78
C GLN A 32 10.44 -4.90 2.50
N ALA A 33 9.66 -4.47 1.50
CA ALA A 33 9.60 -5.12 0.20
C ALA A 33 10.98 -5.12 -0.48
N GLY A 34 11.68 -3.98 -0.49
CA GLY A 34 13.03 -3.89 -1.03
C GLY A 34 14.05 -4.76 -0.28
N LEU A 35 13.95 -4.83 1.06
CA LEU A 35 14.78 -5.74 1.85
C LEU A 35 14.52 -7.22 1.53
N SER A 36 13.29 -7.58 1.19
CA SER A 36 12.93 -8.95 0.84
C SER A 36 13.66 -9.47 -0.41
N ILE A 37 13.98 -8.59 -1.36
CA ILE A 37 14.80 -8.92 -2.54
C ILE A 37 16.15 -9.48 -2.09
N PHE A 38 16.82 -8.78 -1.18
CA PHE A 38 18.13 -9.20 -0.69
C PHE A 38 18.06 -10.48 0.14
N MET A 39 16.97 -10.70 0.88
CA MET A 39 16.81 -11.90 1.72
C MET A 39 16.69 -13.19 0.90
N HIS A 40 16.16 -13.14 -0.32
CA HIS A 40 15.96 -14.34 -1.14
C HIS A 40 17.12 -14.65 -2.10
N LEU A 41 18.10 -13.74 -2.25
CA LEU A 41 19.25 -13.96 -3.14
C LEU A 41 20.26 -14.91 -2.51
N GLY A 42 20.61 -15.99 -3.20
CA GLY A 42 21.64 -16.94 -2.72
C GLY A 42 23.05 -16.33 -2.60
N ARG A 43 23.35 -15.28 -3.39
CA ARG A 43 24.63 -14.55 -3.35
C ARG A 43 24.37 -13.04 -3.26
N VAL A 44 23.89 -12.60 -2.09
CA VAL A 44 23.46 -11.21 -1.84
C VAL A 44 24.55 -10.18 -2.18
N TRP A 45 25.81 -10.49 -1.93
CA TRP A 45 26.94 -9.58 -2.21
C TRP A 45 27.14 -9.27 -3.70
N LEU A 46 26.46 -9.98 -4.60
CA LEU A 46 26.48 -9.71 -6.05
C LEU A 46 25.22 -9.00 -6.56
N ALA A 47 24.35 -8.52 -5.67
CA ALA A 47 23.15 -7.78 -6.05
C ALA A 47 23.45 -6.55 -6.91
N TYR A 48 24.66 -5.98 -6.82
CA TYR A 48 25.07 -4.84 -7.64
C TYR A 48 25.11 -5.17 -9.16
N TRP A 49 25.15 -6.44 -9.57
CA TRP A 49 25.06 -6.85 -10.99
C TRP A 49 23.66 -6.67 -11.59
N LEU A 50 22.65 -6.35 -10.78
CA LEU A 50 21.33 -5.98 -11.27
C LEU A 50 21.31 -4.56 -11.85
N PHE A 51 22.26 -3.71 -11.46
CA PHE A 51 22.34 -2.35 -11.99
C PHE A 51 22.99 -2.34 -13.38
N PRO A 52 22.43 -1.56 -14.34
CA PRO A 52 23.04 -1.38 -15.64
C PRO A 52 24.15 -0.32 -15.55
N TYR A 53 25.35 -0.72 -15.13
CA TYR A 53 26.52 0.16 -15.06
C TYR A 53 27.67 -0.35 -15.94
N PRO A 54 28.45 0.55 -16.57
CA PRO A 54 29.63 0.15 -17.33
C PRO A 54 30.65 -0.53 -16.42
N ASN A 55 31.13 -1.71 -16.84
CA ASN A 55 32.17 -2.44 -16.13
C ASN A 55 33.29 -2.86 -17.10
N THR A 56 34.43 -3.25 -16.54
CA THR A 56 35.62 -3.68 -17.30
C THR A 56 35.39 -4.92 -18.17
N ARG A 57 34.29 -5.65 -17.96
CA ARG A 57 33.92 -6.85 -18.70
C ARG A 57 32.85 -6.59 -19.77
N THR A 58 32.42 -5.34 -19.94
CA THR A 58 31.34 -4.92 -20.85
C THR A 58 30.06 -5.75 -20.72
N LEU A 59 29.80 -6.30 -19.52
CA LEU A 59 28.62 -7.11 -19.22
C LEU A 59 27.44 -6.23 -18.81
N TRP A 60 26.24 -6.62 -19.21
CA TRP A 60 24.99 -5.94 -18.89
C TRP A 60 23.95 -6.92 -18.31
N PRO A 61 23.01 -6.43 -17.49
CA PRO A 61 21.86 -7.23 -17.07
C PRO A 61 21.00 -7.66 -18.27
N ASN A 62 20.30 -8.79 -18.13
CA ASN A 62 19.30 -9.20 -19.12
C ASN A 62 17.99 -8.41 -18.91
N PHE A 63 17.67 -7.52 -19.85
CA PHE A 63 16.46 -6.69 -19.82
C PHE A 63 15.18 -7.42 -20.23
N HIS A 64 15.22 -8.71 -20.57
CA HIS A 64 14.01 -9.51 -20.83
C HIS A 64 13.46 -10.20 -19.57
N SER A 65 14.20 -10.16 -18.46
CA SER A 65 13.79 -10.81 -17.22
C SER A 65 12.82 -9.93 -16.43
N PRO A 66 11.60 -10.40 -16.09
CA PRO A 66 10.68 -9.69 -15.22
C PRO A 66 11.28 -9.30 -13.86
N LEU A 67 12.15 -10.14 -13.30
CA LEU A 67 12.88 -9.83 -12.05
C LEU A 67 13.80 -8.61 -12.18
N GLY A 68 14.34 -8.34 -13.37
CA GLY A 68 15.12 -7.13 -13.64
C GLY A 68 14.23 -5.89 -13.70
N TRP A 69 13.01 -6.02 -14.21
CA TRP A 69 12.01 -4.95 -14.21
C TRP A 69 11.50 -4.68 -12.81
N ASP A 70 11.26 -5.72 -12.00
CA ASP A 70 10.81 -5.60 -10.62
C ASP A 70 11.83 -4.84 -9.78
N PHE A 71 13.12 -5.17 -9.93
CA PHE A 71 14.19 -4.41 -9.29
C PHE A 71 14.14 -2.92 -9.64
N LEU A 72 13.98 -2.56 -10.91
CA LEU A 72 13.87 -1.15 -11.33
C LEU A 72 12.58 -0.51 -10.78
N ALA A 73 11.46 -1.21 -10.85
CA ALA A 73 10.15 -0.73 -10.43
C ALA A 73 10.12 -0.42 -8.92
N ILE A 74 10.63 -1.32 -8.08
CA ILE A 74 10.68 -1.13 -6.63
C ILE A 74 11.57 0.06 -6.27
N ASN A 75 12.73 0.21 -6.91
CA ASN A 75 13.62 1.36 -6.68
C ASN A 75 12.94 2.69 -7.07
N THR A 76 12.35 2.76 -8.27
CA THR A 76 11.61 3.94 -8.72
C THR A 76 10.44 4.25 -7.78
N TYR A 77 9.71 3.23 -7.34
CA TYR A 77 8.56 3.42 -6.46
C TYR A 77 8.94 3.87 -5.05
N LEU A 78 10.04 3.33 -4.50
CA LEU A 78 10.57 3.74 -3.21
C LEU A 78 11.05 5.19 -3.27
N MET A 79 11.78 5.58 -4.32
CA MET A 79 12.23 6.96 -4.50
C MET A 79 11.05 7.92 -4.66
N ALA A 80 10.10 7.62 -5.56
CA ALA A 80 8.92 8.44 -5.79
C ALA A 80 8.04 8.56 -4.54
N SER A 81 7.81 7.46 -3.82
CA SER A 81 7.02 7.46 -2.57
C SER A 81 7.71 8.25 -1.46
N THR A 82 9.04 8.16 -1.36
CA THR A 82 9.81 8.92 -0.38
C THR A 82 9.73 10.41 -0.67
N MET A 83 9.88 10.82 -1.93
CA MET A 83 9.72 12.22 -2.34
C MET A 83 8.29 12.72 -2.11
N TYR A 84 7.28 11.92 -2.47
CA TYR A 84 5.88 12.29 -2.28
C TYR A 84 5.49 12.44 -0.80
N LEU A 85 6.06 11.62 0.09
CA LEU A 85 5.93 11.78 1.54
C LEU A 85 6.69 13.01 2.05
N PHE A 86 7.89 13.27 1.52
CA PHE A 86 8.77 14.31 2.02
C PHE A 86 8.31 15.72 1.67
N LEU A 87 7.78 15.95 0.46
CA LEU A 87 7.30 17.27 0.03
C LEU A 87 6.27 17.92 0.97
N PRO A 88 5.10 17.30 1.25
CA PRO A 88 4.10 17.89 2.15
C PRO A 88 4.58 17.93 3.61
N LEU A 89 5.73 17.32 3.91
CA LEU A 89 6.32 17.34 5.24
C LEU A 89 7.21 18.56 5.49
N ILE A 90 7.75 19.20 4.44
CA ILE A 90 8.63 20.37 4.53
C ILE A 90 8.03 21.50 5.41
N PRO A 91 6.78 21.96 5.20
CA PRO A 91 6.19 23.03 6.01
C PRO A 91 5.98 22.61 7.47
N ASP A 92 5.61 21.35 7.70
CA ASP A 92 5.38 20.84 9.06
C ASP A 92 6.68 20.71 9.85
N LEU A 93 7.78 20.36 9.18
CA LEU A 93 9.12 20.36 9.78
C LEU A 93 9.60 21.79 10.05
N ALA A 94 9.27 22.76 9.19
CA ALA A 94 9.57 24.17 9.47
C ALA A 94 8.82 24.67 10.72
N MET A 95 7.54 24.34 10.87
CA MET A 95 6.79 24.66 12.08
C MET A 95 7.36 23.95 13.34
N ALA A 96 7.82 22.70 13.20
CA ALA A 96 8.46 21.97 14.30
C ALA A 96 9.84 22.57 14.67
N ARG A 97 10.63 23.00 13.68
CA ARG A 97 11.90 23.71 13.85
C ARG A 97 11.73 24.95 14.71
N ASP A 98 10.70 25.75 14.44
CA ASP A 98 10.49 27.04 15.10
C ASP A 98 10.01 26.87 16.55
N ARG A 99 9.47 25.69 16.91
CA ARG A 99 9.01 25.35 18.27
C ARG A 99 9.92 24.39 19.03
N SER A 100 11.10 24.04 18.50
CA SER A 100 12.02 23.08 19.11
C SER A 100 13.34 23.72 19.53
N THR A 101 14.03 23.07 20.47
CA THR A 101 15.33 23.48 21.01
C THR A 101 16.33 22.31 20.96
N GLY A 102 17.62 22.60 21.10
CA GLY A 102 18.70 21.60 21.09
C GLY A 102 18.85 20.84 19.78
N TRP A 103 19.17 19.55 19.86
CA TRP A 103 19.43 18.70 18.69
C TRP A 103 18.20 18.55 17.76
N ARG A 104 16.98 18.59 18.32
CA ARG A 104 15.73 18.51 17.53
C ARG A 104 15.59 19.70 16.59
N LYS A 105 15.97 20.90 17.03
CA LYS A 105 15.96 22.09 16.18
C LYS A 105 16.91 21.94 14.99
N VAL A 106 18.09 21.36 15.20
CA VAL A 106 19.06 21.08 14.13
C VAL A 106 18.48 20.06 13.15
N PHE A 107 17.92 18.95 13.65
CA PHE A 107 17.27 17.92 12.84
C PHE A 107 16.15 18.50 11.97
N TYR A 108 15.22 19.24 12.55
CA TYR A 108 14.12 19.87 11.79
C TYR A 108 14.61 20.99 10.86
N ARG A 109 15.64 21.75 11.25
CA ARG A 109 16.26 22.77 10.38
C ARG A 109 16.79 22.14 9.09
N ILE A 110 17.53 21.04 9.19
CA ILE A 110 18.08 20.33 8.03
C ILE A 110 16.93 19.82 7.14
N LEU A 111 15.95 19.13 7.72
CA LEU A 111 14.87 18.53 6.93
C LEU A 111 13.86 19.55 6.39
N SER A 112 13.73 20.73 7.00
CA SER A 112 12.87 21.81 6.51
C SER A 112 13.44 22.54 5.28
N LEU A 113 14.67 22.23 4.85
CA LEU A 113 15.34 22.85 3.70
C LEU A 113 15.31 24.38 3.67
N GLY A 114 15.25 25.02 4.86
CA GLY A 114 15.20 26.47 4.98
C GLY A 114 13.85 27.11 4.64
N PHE A 115 12.77 26.33 4.50
CA PHE A 115 11.43 26.83 4.21
C PHE A 115 10.99 27.93 5.19
N ARG A 116 10.49 29.04 4.64
CA ARG A 116 10.05 30.25 5.37
C ARG A 116 8.54 30.51 5.22
N GLY A 117 7.91 29.90 4.22
CA GLY A 117 6.49 30.09 3.91
C GLY A 117 6.21 31.30 3.02
N THR A 118 7.16 31.70 2.15
CA THR A 118 6.91 32.75 1.16
C THR A 118 5.91 32.28 0.09
N GLU A 119 5.25 33.20 -0.59
CA GLU A 119 4.29 32.83 -1.66
C GLU A 119 4.93 31.98 -2.75
N GLY A 120 6.15 32.33 -3.19
CA GLY A 120 6.90 31.54 -4.18
C GLY A 120 7.21 30.12 -3.71
N GLU A 121 7.59 29.94 -2.44
CA GLU A 121 7.83 28.61 -1.86
C GLU A 121 6.55 27.76 -1.83
N TRP A 122 5.42 28.36 -1.47
CA TRP A 122 4.12 27.68 -1.49
C TRP A 122 3.67 27.29 -2.90
N THR A 123 3.85 28.18 -3.88
CA THR A 123 3.53 27.90 -5.28
C THR A 123 4.37 26.74 -5.82
N HIS A 124 5.68 26.75 -5.59
CA HIS A 124 6.55 25.65 -6.00
C HIS A 124 6.20 24.34 -5.29
N LEU A 125 5.90 24.38 -4.00
CA LEU A 125 5.51 23.19 -3.23
C LEU A 125 4.20 22.59 -3.75
N LYS A 126 3.16 23.41 -3.97
CA LYS A 126 1.87 22.98 -4.53
C LYS A 126 2.04 22.37 -5.91
N THR A 127 2.83 22.99 -6.78
CA THR A 127 3.14 22.48 -8.13
C THR A 127 3.87 21.15 -8.06
N ALA A 128 4.94 21.05 -7.25
CA ALA A 128 5.68 19.80 -7.07
C ALA A 128 4.78 18.68 -6.54
N MET A 129 4.00 18.94 -5.49
CA MET A 129 3.07 17.97 -4.93
C MET A 129 2.03 17.49 -5.95
N THR A 130 1.55 18.37 -6.83
CA THR A 130 0.61 18.02 -7.89
C THR A 130 1.27 17.15 -8.95
N ILE A 131 2.48 17.49 -9.39
CA ILE A 131 3.26 16.68 -10.34
C ILE A 131 3.49 15.27 -9.77
N PHE A 132 3.97 15.16 -8.53
CA PHE A 132 4.21 13.85 -7.93
C PHE A 132 2.91 13.06 -7.68
N ALA A 133 1.79 13.73 -7.37
CA ALA A 133 0.49 13.06 -7.22
C ALA A 133 0.04 12.42 -8.55
N TRP A 134 0.26 13.10 -9.67
CA TRP A 134 -0.02 12.54 -11.00
C TRP A 134 0.98 11.48 -11.41
N ALA A 135 2.27 11.66 -11.11
CA ALA A 135 3.32 10.71 -11.47
C ALA A 135 3.22 9.39 -10.71
N ILE A 136 2.78 9.39 -9.45
CA ILE A 136 2.78 8.19 -8.62
C ILE A 136 1.63 7.22 -8.93
N ILE A 137 0.56 7.71 -9.54
CA ILE A 137 -0.57 6.87 -9.98
C ILE A 137 -0.11 5.82 -11.00
N PRO A 138 0.45 6.17 -12.17
CA PRO A 138 0.93 5.19 -13.13
C PRO A 138 2.09 4.35 -12.60
N VAL A 139 2.98 4.92 -11.76
CA VAL A 139 4.04 4.15 -11.09
C VAL A 139 3.46 3.02 -10.23
N MET A 140 2.42 3.30 -9.45
CA MET A 140 1.82 2.26 -8.62
C MET A 140 1.15 1.16 -9.45
N PHE A 141 0.41 1.53 -10.52
CA PHE A 141 -0.17 0.55 -11.44
C PHE A 141 0.91 -0.29 -12.13
N SER A 142 2.01 0.34 -12.57
CA SER A 142 3.10 -0.36 -13.26
C SER A 142 3.84 -1.31 -12.32
N VAL A 143 4.18 -0.89 -11.09
CA VAL A 143 4.92 -1.72 -10.13
C VAL A 143 4.17 -3.01 -9.81
N HIS A 144 2.90 -2.91 -9.45
CA HIS A 144 2.12 -4.13 -9.12
C HIS A 144 1.85 -5.00 -10.34
N THR A 145 1.77 -4.40 -11.54
CA THR A 145 1.69 -5.16 -12.79
C THR A 145 3.01 -5.88 -13.09
N ILE A 146 4.16 -5.23 -12.90
CA ILE A 146 5.49 -5.83 -13.10
C ILE A 146 5.71 -7.00 -12.14
N VAL A 147 5.39 -6.83 -10.85
CA VAL A 147 5.42 -7.93 -9.86
C VAL A 147 4.50 -9.09 -10.29
N SER A 148 3.35 -8.78 -10.89
CA SER A 148 2.46 -9.83 -11.41
C SER A 148 3.09 -10.58 -12.59
N TRP A 149 3.89 -9.91 -13.42
CA TRP A 149 4.55 -10.48 -14.59
C TRP A 149 5.69 -11.44 -14.25
N ASP A 150 6.25 -11.35 -13.04
CA ASP A 150 7.15 -12.39 -12.51
C ASP A 150 6.50 -13.77 -12.54
N PHE A 151 5.17 -13.82 -12.39
CA PHE A 151 4.36 -15.03 -12.48
C PHE A 151 3.71 -15.18 -13.85
N ALA A 152 3.04 -14.13 -14.35
CA ALA A 152 2.20 -14.19 -15.55
C ALA A 152 2.95 -14.61 -16.82
N VAL A 153 4.23 -14.22 -16.94
CA VAL A 153 5.08 -14.54 -18.10
C VAL A 153 5.60 -15.98 -18.03
N ALA A 154 5.53 -16.64 -16.87
CA ALA A 154 5.91 -18.02 -16.75
C ALA A 154 4.91 -18.94 -17.46
N THR A 155 5.39 -20.03 -18.05
CA THR A 155 4.56 -21.04 -18.73
C THR A 155 3.97 -22.08 -17.77
N ARG A 156 3.91 -21.75 -16.47
CA ARG A 156 3.46 -22.64 -15.39
C ARG A 156 1.93 -22.63 -15.29
N PRO A 157 1.29 -23.80 -15.07
CA PRO A 157 -0.13 -23.87 -14.75
C PRO A 157 -0.48 -22.98 -13.57
N GLY A 158 -1.59 -22.24 -13.66
CA GLY A 158 -2.05 -21.31 -12.63
C GLY A 158 -1.26 -20.01 -12.48
N TRP A 159 -0.15 -19.83 -13.17
CA TRP A 159 0.55 -18.54 -13.24
C TRP A 159 0.34 -17.84 -14.57
N ASN A 160 0.27 -18.60 -15.66
CA ASN A 160 0.05 -18.02 -16.99
C ASN A 160 -1.39 -17.51 -17.12
N SER A 161 -1.57 -16.21 -16.91
CA SER A 161 -2.87 -15.54 -17.05
C SER A 161 -2.69 -14.07 -17.41
N THR A 162 -3.47 -13.60 -18.37
CA THR A 162 -3.43 -12.21 -18.85
C THR A 162 -4.05 -11.22 -17.87
N ILE A 163 -4.88 -11.70 -16.93
CA ILE A 163 -5.59 -10.85 -15.97
C ILE A 163 -4.78 -10.54 -14.70
N PHE A 164 -3.63 -11.18 -14.52
CA PHE A 164 -2.78 -11.05 -13.33
C PHE A 164 -2.35 -9.60 -13.05
N GLY A 165 -2.09 -8.79 -14.07
CA GLY A 165 -1.72 -7.37 -13.89
C GLY A 165 -2.77 -6.60 -13.08
N PRO A 166 -3.97 -6.39 -13.64
CA PRO A 166 -5.07 -5.75 -12.92
C PRO A 166 -5.45 -6.45 -11.61
N TYR A 167 -5.41 -7.79 -11.58
CA TYR A 167 -5.75 -8.55 -10.39
C TYR A 167 -4.79 -8.29 -9.22
N PHE A 168 -3.48 -8.26 -9.48
CA PHE A 168 -2.47 -7.97 -8.46
C PHE A 168 -2.55 -6.52 -7.98
N VAL A 169 -2.83 -5.57 -8.88
CA VAL A 169 -3.07 -4.17 -8.51
C VAL A 169 -4.25 -4.06 -7.55
N VAL A 170 -5.38 -4.70 -7.86
CA VAL A 170 -6.57 -4.67 -7.00
C VAL A 170 -6.31 -5.37 -5.67
N GLY A 171 -5.58 -6.48 -5.66
CA GLY A 171 -5.13 -7.13 -4.43
C GLY A 171 -4.25 -6.20 -3.57
N ALA A 172 -3.35 -5.44 -4.18
CA ALA A 172 -2.55 -4.45 -3.46
C ALA A 172 -3.39 -3.28 -2.90
N LEU A 173 -4.43 -2.86 -3.61
CA LEU A 173 -5.40 -1.90 -3.08
C LEU A 173 -6.17 -2.46 -1.88
N GLN A 174 -6.60 -3.72 -1.97
CA GLN A 174 -7.39 -4.39 -0.96
C GLN A 174 -6.62 -4.49 0.37
N SER A 175 -5.40 -5.06 0.33
CA SER A 175 -4.53 -5.12 1.51
C SER A 175 -4.08 -3.72 1.98
N GLY A 176 -3.73 -2.84 1.04
CA GLY A 176 -3.25 -1.49 1.35
C GLY A 176 -4.29 -0.64 2.09
N ILE A 177 -5.54 -0.60 1.60
CA ILE A 177 -6.61 0.18 2.25
C ILE A 177 -6.97 -0.44 3.61
N ALA A 178 -7.00 -1.78 3.70
CA ALA A 178 -7.22 -2.48 4.97
C ALA A 178 -6.14 -2.15 6.00
N ALA A 179 -4.86 -2.15 5.60
CA ALA A 179 -3.74 -1.77 6.43
C ALA A 179 -3.80 -0.30 6.86
N VAL A 180 -4.18 0.63 5.96
CA VAL A 180 -4.43 2.04 6.33
C VAL A 180 -5.51 2.14 7.38
N GLY A 181 -6.63 1.42 7.21
CA GLY A 181 -7.71 1.37 8.18
C GLY A 181 -7.23 0.91 9.56
N MET A 182 -6.42 -0.15 9.61
CA MET A 182 -5.83 -0.65 10.85
C MET A 182 -4.92 0.39 11.52
N VAL A 183 -4.00 0.99 10.77
CA VAL A 183 -3.09 2.03 11.27
C VAL A 183 -3.87 3.23 11.81
N VAL A 184 -4.86 3.71 11.06
CA VAL A 184 -5.72 4.85 11.46
C VAL A 184 -6.46 4.55 12.77
N VAL A 185 -6.98 3.33 12.94
CA VAL A 185 -7.63 2.92 14.19
C VAL A 185 -6.64 2.87 15.36
N VAL A 186 -5.44 2.29 15.14
CA VAL A 186 -4.40 2.21 16.18
C VAL A 186 -3.92 3.61 16.60
N LEU A 187 -3.66 4.51 15.65
CA LEU A 187 -3.28 5.89 15.94
C LEU A 187 -4.39 6.63 16.69
N ARG A 188 -5.65 6.44 16.27
CA ARG A 188 -6.82 7.04 16.93
C ARG A 188 -6.97 6.57 18.39
N ALA A 189 -6.59 5.33 18.68
CA ALA A 189 -6.70 4.74 20.01
C ALA A 189 -5.52 5.11 20.94
N THR A 190 -4.30 5.15 20.40
CA THR A 190 -3.07 5.26 21.19
C THR A 190 -2.53 6.68 21.31
N MET A 191 -2.79 7.55 20.33
CA MET A 191 -2.24 8.92 20.34
C MET A 191 -3.20 9.92 21.01
N LYS A 192 -2.62 10.81 21.82
CA LYS A 192 -3.35 11.86 22.52
C LYS A 192 -4.07 12.77 21.52
N ASN A 193 -5.35 13.04 21.75
CA ASN A 193 -6.21 13.94 20.97
C ASN A 193 -6.46 13.52 19.50
N PHE A 194 -6.03 12.34 19.04
CA PHE A 194 -6.26 11.90 17.66
C PHE A 194 -7.73 11.66 17.32
N LYS A 195 -8.59 11.42 18.32
CA LYS A 195 -10.05 11.32 18.14
C LYS A 195 -10.68 12.59 17.54
N TYR A 196 -10.07 13.76 17.77
CA TYR A 196 -10.52 15.03 17.20
C TYR A 196 -10.27 15.09 15.70
N PHE A 197 -9.09 14.67 15.26
CA PHE A 197 -8.70 14.68 13.85
C PHE A 197 -9.35 13.51 13.08
N ILE A 198 -9.32 12.30 13.65
CA ILE A 198 -9.87 11.09 13.04
C ILE A 198 -11.28 10.84 13.59
N ARG A 199 -12.22 11.55 12.97
CA ARG A 199 -13.67 11.39 13.19
C ARG A 199 -14.26 10.12 12.53
N PRO A 200 -15.45 9.65 12.97
CA PRO A 200 -16.11 8.47 12.41
C PRO A 200 -16.44 8.56 10.91
N GLU A 201 -16.52 9.75 10.33
CA GLU A 201 -16.73 9.92 8.89
C GLU A 201 -15.55 9.41 8.07
N HIS A 202 -14.32 9.56 8.58
CA HIS A 202 -13.12 9.05 7.93
C HIS A 202 -13.11 7.52 7.93
N LEU A 203 -13.52 6.91 9.06
CA LEU A 203 -13.65 5.46 9.17
C LEU A 203 -14.75 4.92 8.23
N ASP A 204 -15.88 5.62 8.11
CA ASP A 204 -16.93 5.28 7.15
C ASP A 204 -16.44 5.35 5.70
N GLY A 205 -15.63 6.36 5.36
CA GLY A 205 -15.01 6.50 4.04
C GLY A 205 -14.04 5.36 3.71
N ILE A 206 -13.13 5.04 4.64
CA ILE A 206 -12.19 3.93 4.48
C ILE A 206 -12.95 2.60 4.34
N GLY A 207 -13.95 2.34 5.18
CA GLY A 207 -14.76 1.11 5.10
C GLY A 207 -15.54 0.97 3.79
N LYS A 208 -16.01 2.07 3.19
CA LYS A 208 -16.62 2.04 1.84
C LYS A 208 -15.60 1.69 0.77
N LEU A 209 -14.39 2.25 0.84
CA LEU A 209 -13.31 1.90 -0.09
C LEU A 209 -12.93 0.41 0.03
N MET A 210 -12.81 -0.13 1.26
CA MET A 210 -12.57 -1.56 1.48
C MET A 210 -13.67 -2.45 0.87
N LEU A 211 -14.94 -2.04 0.97
CA LEU A 211 -16.06 -2.77 0.37
C LEU A 211 -16.00 -2.74 -1.16
N VAL A 212 -15.78 -1.57 -1.76
CA VAL A 212 -15.73 -1.42 -3.22
C VAL A 212 -14.58 -2.24 -3.80
N VAL A 213 -13.39 -2.14 -3.20
CA VAL A 213 -12.22 -2.88 -3.70
C VAL A 213 -12.38 -4.39 -3.49
N SER A 214 -13.04 -4.84 -2.42
CA SER A 214 -13.39 -6.24 -2.20
C SER A 214 -14.26 -6.80 -3.33
N MET A 215 -15.26 -6.04 -3.79
CA MET A 215 -16.11 -6.45 -4.92
C MET A 215 -15.33 -6.52 -6.24
N ILE A 216 -14.44 -5.57 -6.48
CA ILE A 216 -13.56 -5.58 -7.66
C ILE A 216 -12.60 -6.77 -7.61
N TRP A 217 -12.04 -7.06 -6.43
CA TRP A 217 -11.17 -8.22 -6.23
C TRP A 217 -11.92 -9.52 -6.52
N ALA A 218 -13.15 -9.66 -6.01
CA ALA A 218 -13.99 -10.82 -6.27
C ALA A 218 -14.24 -11.02 -7.77
N TYR A 219 -14.54 -9.94 -8.50
CA TYR A 219 -14.69 -10.00 -9.96
C TYR A 219 -13.44 -10.56 -10.64
N PHE A 220 -12.25 -10.04 -10.32
CA PHE A 220 -11.01 -10.50 -10.94
C PHE A 220 -10.65 -11.94 -10.56
N PHE A 221 -10.84 -12.32 -9.29
CA PHE A 221 -10.65 -13.69 -8.84
C PHE A 221 -11.54 -14.66 -9.61
N PHE A 222 -12.85 -14.40 -9.66
CA PHE A 222 -13.79 -15.29 -10.35
C PHE A 222 -13.58 -15.30 -11.85
N ASN A 223 -13.17 -14.18 -12.45
CA ASN A 223 -12.84 -14.16 -13.87
C ASN A 223 -11.64 -15.07 -14.18
N ASP A 224 -10.55 -14.94 -13.43
CA ASP A 224 -9.37 -15.80 -13.60
C ASP A 224 -9.72 -17.29 -13.38
N TYR A 225 -10.40 -17.59 -12.27
CA TYR A 225 -10.80 -18.95 -11.94
C TYR A 225 -11.70 -19.58 -13.02
N LEU A 226 -12.74 -18.86 -13.49
CA LEU A 226 -13.68 -19.39 -14.50
C LEU A 226 -13.02 -19.63 -15.85
N VAL A 227 -12.12 -18.75 -16.28
CA VAL A 227 -11.39 -18.91 -17.55
C VAL A 227 -10.49 -20.13 -17.50
N GLN A 228 -9.75 -20.32 -16.39
CA GLN A 228 -8.89 -21.49 -16.20
C GLN A 228 -9.69 -22.78 -16.03
N TRP A 229 -10.85 -22.73 -15.36
CA TRP A 229 -11.74 -23.88 -15.21
C TRP A 229 -12.34 -24.31 -16.56
N TYR A 230 -12.79 -23.36 -17.38
CA TYR A 230 -13.42 -23.64 -18.67
C TYR A 230 -12.42 -24.01 -19.78
N GLY A 231 -11.32 -23.27 -19.90
CA GLY A 231 -10.38 -23.37 -21.03
C GLY A 231 -8.96 -23.80 -20.66
N GLY A 232 -8.67 -24.04 -19.38
CA GLY A 232 -7.33 -24.42 -18.92
C GLY A 232 -6.91 -25.81 -19.38
N ASP A 233 -5.60 -26.04 -19.48
CA ASP A 233 -5.05 -27.36 -19.79
C ASP A 233 -5.28 -28.37 -18.65
N LYS A 234 -5.06 -29.65 -18.92
CA LYS A 234 -5.26 -30.74 -17.94
C LYS A 234 -4.56 -30.47 -16.60
N PHE A 235 -3.36 -29.89 -16.62
CA PHE A 235 -2.61 -29.60 -15.40
C PHE A 235 -3.16 -28.39 -14.65
N THR A 236 -3.70 -27.40 -15.35
CA THR A 236 -4.42 -26.27 -14.75
C THR A 236 -5.70 -26.74 -14.07
N GLN A 237 -6.49 -27.59 -14.73
CA GLN A 237 -7.70 -28.16 -14.11
C GLN A 237 -7.35 -28.98 -12.86
N PHE A 238 -6.31 -29.82 -12.94
CA PHE A 238 -5.82 -30.56 -11.78
C PHE A 238 -5.34 -29.62 -10.66
N LEU A 239 -4.71 -28.51 -10.99
CA LEU A 239 -4.29 -27.51 -10.00
C LEU A 239 -5.51 -26.87 -9.31
N LEU A 240 -6.58 -26.54 -10.04
CA LEU A 240 -7.81 -26.01 -9.43
C LEU A 240 -8.45 -27.03 -8.48
N GLU A 241 -8.53 -28.29 -8.88
CA GLU A 241 -8.99 -29.35 -7.98
C GLU A 241 -8.09 -29.50 -6.75
N PHE A 242 -6.78 -29.36 -6.92
CA PHE A 242 -5.81 -29.40 -5.82
C PHE A 242 -5.95 -28.19 -4.89
N HIS A 243 -6.29 -27.01 -5.41
CA HIS A 243 -6.60 -25.85 -4.59
C HIS A 243 -7.84 -26.07 -3.73
N GLU A 244 -8.88 -26.72 -4.25
CA GLU A 244 -10.15 -26.93 -3.54
C GLU A 244 -10.11 -28.12 -2.59
N LYS A 245 -9.61 -29.26 -3.05
CA LYS A 245 -9.67 -30.56 -2.35
C LYS A 245 -8.33 -30.98 -1.76
N GLY A 246 -7.25 -30.27 -2.09
CA GLY A 246 -5.92 -30.59 -1.59
C GLY A 246 -5.69 -30.13 -0.15
N PRO A 247 -4.50 -30.40 0.40
CA PRO A 247 -4.18 -30.16 1.81
C PRO A 247 -4.28 -28.70 2.25
N MET A 248 -4.18 -27.75 1.31
CA MET A 248 -4.26 -26.30 1.56
C MET A 248 -5.60 -25.68 1.17
N GLY A 249 -6.65 -26.50 0.94
CA GLY A 249 -7.97 -25.99 0.55
C GLY A 249 -8.61 -25.07 1.59
N TRP A 250 -8.30 -25.25 2.87
CA TRP A 250 -8.74 -24.33 3.92
C TRP A 250 -8.21 -22.89 3.72
N MET A 251 -7.00 -22.71 3.14
CA MET A 251 -6.49 -21.38 2.80
C MET A 251 -7.20 -20.81 1.59
N TRP A 252 -7.53 -21.65 0.61
CA TRP A 252 -8.25 -21.26 -0.60
C TRP A 252 -9.68 -20.79 -0.28
N PHE A 253 -10.44 -21.56 0.50
CA PHE A 253 -11.75 -21.11 0.98
C PHE A 253 -11.62 -19.95 1.99
N GLY A 254 -10.59 -19.98 2.84
CA GLY A 254 -10.31 -18.93 3.80
C GLY A 254 -10.11 -17.56 3.12
N MET A 255 -9.33 -17.48 2.04
CA MET A 255 -9.16 -16.22 1.31
C MET A 255 -10.48 -15.72 0.74
N LEU A 256 -11.36 -16.59 0.22
CA LEU A 256 -12.66 -16.17 -0.33
C LEU A 256 -13.61 -15.67 0.76
N ILE A 257 -13.71 -16.40 1.87
CA ILE A 257 -14.56 -15.99 2.99
C ILE A 257 -14.09 -14.63 3.53
N LEU A 258 -12.78 -14.45 3.72
CA LEU A 258 -12.24 -13.26 4.36
C LEU A 258 -12.10 -12.05 3.41
N ASN A 259 -11.84 -12.24 2.12
CA ASN A 259 -11.77 -11.15 1.13
C ASN A 259 -13.12 -10.78 0.52
N VAL A 260 -14.08 -11.71 0.47
CA VAL A 260 -15.36 -11.50 -0.22
C VAL A 260 -16.51 -11.51 0.77
N ALA A 261 -16.76 -12.64 1.44
CA ALA A 261 -17.94 -12.79 2.30
C ALA A 261 -17.93 -11.82 3.49
N VAL A 262 -16.81 -11.71 4.21
CA VAL A 262 -16.71 -10.83 5.38
C VAL A 262 -16.95 -9.36 5.01
N PRO A 263 -16.25 -8.76 4.03
CA PRO A 263 -16.54 -7.38 3.61
C PRO A 263 -17.98 -7.20 3.11
N LEU A 264 -18.49 -8.13 2.29
CA LEU A 264 -19.84 -8.05 1.72
C LEU A 264 -20.96 -8.23 2.75
N LEU A 265 -20.75 -8.94 3.84
CA LEU A 265 -21.78 -9.12 4.87
C LEU A 265 -21.72 -8.03 5.94
N THR A 266 -20.54 -7.44 6.18
CA THR A 266 -20.33 -6.52 7.30
C THR A 266 -20.25 -5.06 6.87
N LEU A 267 -19.51 -4.73 5.81
CA LEU A 267 -19.19 -3.35 5.47
C LEU A 267 -20.31 -2.60 4.78
N TRP A 268 -21.45 -3.21 4.44
CA TRP A 268 -22.66 -2.46 4.04
C TRP A 268 -23.29 -1.69 5.20
N ASN A 269 -23.13 -2.19 6.42
CA ASN A 269 -23.71 -1.57 7.60
C ASN A 269 -22.86 -0.36 8.06
N ARG A 270 -23.47 0.83 8.02
CA ARG A 270 -22.84 2.08 8.48
C ARG A 270 -22.40 2.03 9.94
N LYS A 271 -23.11 1.29 10.81
CA LYS A 271 -22.74 1.14 12.23
C LYS A 271 -21.43 0.37 12.39
N ILE A 272 -21.21 -0.66 11.57
CA ILE A 272 -19.98 -1.45 11.57
C ILE A 272 -18.81 -0.60 11.08
N ARG A 273 -18.95 0.09 9.95
CA ARG A 273 -17.87 0.93 9.39
C ARG A 273 -17.43 2.07 10.32
N ARG A 274 -18.34 2.57 11.16
CA ARG A 274 -18.04 3.65 12.12
C ARG A 274 -17.47 3.15 13.45
N ASN A 275 -17.54 1.85 13.72
CA ASN A 275 -16.98 1.25 14.93
C ASN A 275 -15.48 0.94 14.70
N PRO A 276 -14.56 1.61 15.41
CA PRO A 276 -13.13 1.42 15.20
C PRO A 276 -12.66 -0.02 15.40
N SER A 277 -13.17 -0.71 16.44
CA SER A 277 -12.74 -2.08 16.76
C SER A 277 -13.18 -3.06 15.68
N LEU A 278 -14.43 -2.95 15.21
CA LEU A 278 -14.92 -3.81 14.12
C LEU A 278 -14.19 -3.54 12.81
N LEU A 279 -13.94 -2.27 12.47
CA LEU A 279 -13.20 -1.92 11.27
C LEU A 279 -11.75 -2.45 11.32
N PHE A 280 -11.10 -2.39 12.49
CA PHE A 280 -9.78 -2.98 12.69
C PHE A 280 -9.80 -4.50 12.48
N THR A 281 -10.76 -5.20 13.08
CA THR A 281 -10.90 -6.66 12.91
C THR A 281 -11.11 -7.03 11.45
N ILE A 282 -12.01 -6.33 10.73
CA ILE A 282 -12.25 -6.59 9.31
C ILE A 282 -10.98 -6.30 8.48
N GLY A 283 -10.27 -5.22 8.77
CA GLY A 283 -8.99 -4.92 8.12
C GLY A 283 -7.92 -5.98 8.35
N LEU A 284 -7.84 -6.52 9.57
CA LEU A 284 -6.93 -7.64 9.90
C LEU A 284 -7.29 -8.90 9.12
N LEU A 285 -8.58 -9.26 9.08
CA LEU A 285 -9.07 -10.42 8.35
C LEU A 285 -8.77 -10.32 6.84
N ILE A 286 -8.98 -9.15 6.23
CA ILE A 286 -8.62 -8.91 4.83
C ILE A 286 -7.11 -9.08 4.62
N ASN A 287 -6.26 -8.52 5.49
CA ASN A 287 -4.81 -8.67 5.32
C ASN A 287 -4.34 -10.13 5.45
N VAL A 288 -4.95 -10.92 6.36
CA VAL A 288 -4.71 -12.37 6.45
C VAL A 288 -5.16 -13.08 5.17
N ALA A 289 -6.33 -12.72 4.63
CA ALA A 289 -6.85 -13.26 3.38
C ALA A 289 -5.93 -12.97 2.19
N MET A 290 -5.42 -11.74 2.09
CA MET A 290 -4.48 -11.32 1.06
C MET A 290 -3.13 -12.03 1.18
N TRP A 291 -2.71 -12.36 2.40
CA TRP A 291 -1.55 -13.23 2.61
C TRP A 291 -1.82 -14.67 2.16
N PHE A 292 -3.01 -15.23 2.47
CA PHE A 292 -3.43 -16.53 1.94
C PHE A 292 -3.46 -16.54 0.42
N GLU A 293 -4.00 -15.51 -0.22
CA GLU A 293 -4.02 -15.40 -1.69
C GLU A 293 -2.61 -15.52 -2.27
N ARG A 294 -1.62 -14.79 -1.76
CA ARG A 294 -0.24 -14.88 -2.26
C ARG A 294 0.42 -16.21 -1.92
N TYR A 295 0.10 -16.80 -0.78
CA TYR A 295 0.57 -18.15 -0.44
C TYR A 295 -0.04 -19.23 -1.35
N VAL A 296 -1.32 -19.11 -1.70
CA VAL A 296 -1.99 -20.04 -2.62
C VAL A 296 -1.43 -19.88 -4.03
N ILE A 297 -1.30 -18.64 -4.51
CA ILE A 297 -0.77 -18.37 -5.85
C ILE A 297 0.68 -18.86 -5.98
N ILE A 298 1.55 -18.66 -4.98
CA ILE A 298 2.98 -18.94 -5.13
C ILE A 298 3.32 -20.38 -4.70
N PRO A 299 3.53 -20.69 -3.40
CA PRO A 299 4.00 -22.02 -3.01
C PRO A 299 3.01 -23.16 -3.29
N VAL A 300 1.69 -22.93 -3.17
CA VAL A 300 0.72 -24.02 -3.42
C VAL A 300 0.63 -24.33 -4.92
N SER A 301 0.55 -23.33 -5.78
CA SER A 301 0.53 -23.57 -7.24
C SER A 301 1.83 -24.14 -7.79
N LEU A 302 2.98 -23.89 -7.15
CA LEU A 302 4.25 -24.50 -7.53
C LEU A 302 4.30 -26.02 -7.32
N THR A 303 3.51 -26.55 -6.37
CA THR A 303 3.45 -27.99 -6.08
C THR A 303 2.98 -28.76 -7.31
N VAL A 304 1.91 -28.31 -7.97
CA VAL A 304 1.36 -28.97 -9.16
C VAL A 304 2.02 -28.36 -10.40
N ASN A 305 2.77 -29.20 -11.11
CA ASN A 305 3.36 -28.83 -12.39
C ASN A 305 3.29 -30.01 -13.37
N ARG A 306 3.77 -29.81 -14.61
CA ARG A 306 3.70 -30.81 -15.68
C ARG A 306 4.53 -32.09 -15.44
N MET A 307 5.33 -32.13 -14.37
CA MET A 307 6.18 -33.26 -13.97
C MET A 307 5.77 -33.82 -12.60
N PRO A 308 4.82 -34.78 -12.55
CA PRO A 308 4.26 -35.32 -11.29
C PRO A 308 5.28 -35.80 -10.26
N PHE A 309 6.40 -36.38 -10.70
CA PHE A 309 7.45 -36.87 -9.80
C PHE A 309 8.15 -35.77 -8.98
N SER A 310 8.01 -34.50 -9.38
CA SER A 310 8.61 -33.35 -8.71
C SER A 310 7.69 -32.70 -7.67
N TRP A 311 6.44 -33.16 -7.57
CA TRP A 311 5.44 -32.53 -6.71
C TRP A 311 5.81 -32.66 -5.24
N ARG A 312 5.92 -31.51 -4.58
CA ARG A 312 6.23 -31.41 -3.14
C ARG A 312 5.46 -30.24 -2.54
N LEU A 313 4.92 -30.46 -1.35
CA LEU A 313 4.35 -29.39 -0.54
C LEU A 313 5.46 -28.58 0.10
N TYR A 314 5.33 -27.27 0.06
CA TYR A 314 6.20 -26.35 0.75
C TYR A 314 5.71 -26.12 2.18
N PHE A 315 6.63 -26.28 3.14
CA PHE A 315 6.40 -25.95 4.54
C PHE A 315 7.47 -24.95 4.99
N PRO A 316 7.08 -23.72 5.37
CA PRO A 316 8.03 -22.69 5.76
C PRO A 316 8.71 -23.07 7.09
N ARG A 317 10.00 -22.76 7.20
CA ARG A 317 10.80 -22.95 8.42
C ARG A 317 11.32 -21.60 8.91
N ILE A 318 12.50 -21.21 8.44
CA ILE A 318 13.17 -19.95 8.82
C ILE A 318 12.38 -18.74 8.30
N GLU A 319 11.63 -18.93 7.22
CA GLU A 319 10.80 -17.92 6.57
C GLU A 319 9.72 -17.36 7.50
N ILE A 320 9.26 -18.14 8.50
CA ILE A 320 8.33 -17.65 9.53
C ILE A 320 9.02 -16.59 10.39
N LEU A 321 10.24 -16.85 10.85
CA LEU A 321 11.02 -15.91 11.67
C LEU A 321 11.39 -14.66 10.87
N LEU A 322 11.76 -14.81 9.58
CA LEU A 322 12.01 -13.67 8.69
C LEU A 322 10.75 -12.81 8.53
N THR A 323 9.59 -13.43 8.36
CA THR A 323 8.31 -12.72 8.25
C THR A 323 7.97 -11.96 9.54
N ILE A 324 8.15 -12.58 10.71
CA ILE A 324 7.98 -11.88 11.99
C ILE A 324 8.98 -10.72 12.11
N GLY A 325 10.21 -10.92 11.64
CA GLY A 325 11.26 -9.90 11.59
C GLY A 325 10.87 -8.69 10.75
N THR A 326 10.32 -8.88 9.54
CA THR A 326 9.90 -7.77 8.68
C THR A 326 8.74 -6.97 9.27
N PHE A 327 7.75 -7.64 9.86
CA PHE A 327 6.66 -6.95 10.59
C PHE A 327 7.18 -6.18 11.80
N SER A 328 8.08 -6.79 12.58
CA SER A 328 8.68 -6.16 13.75
C SER A 328 9.51 -4.93 13.37
N PHE A 329 10.28 -5.04 12.28
CA PHE A 329 11.09 -3.93 11.78
C PHE A 329 10.24 -2.81 11.20
N PHE A 330 9.15 -3.14 10.49
CA PHE A 330 8.15 -2.16 10.05
C PHE A 330 7.56 -1.40 11.24
N ILE A 331 7.08 -2.11 12.27
CA ILE A 331 6.50 -1.49 13.47
C ILE A 331 7.54 -0.61 14.18
N LEU A 332 8.79 -1.08 14.31
CA LEU A 332 9.87 -0.33 14.93
C LEU A 332 10.13 1.00 14.21
N ILE A 333 10.34 0.98 12.89
CA ILE A 333 10.57 2.20 12.11
C ILE A 333 9.34 3.11 12.19
N TYR A 334 8.14 2.56 12.04
CA TYR A 334 6.91 3.34 12.11
C TYR A 334 6.76 4.04 13.46
N MET A 335 7.05 3.35 14.57
CA MET A 335 7.02 3.92 15.92
C MET A 335 8.08 5.02 16.10
N ILE A 336 9.32 4.80 15.66
CA ILE A 336 10.39 5.80 15.74
C ILE A 336 9.96 7.06 14.98
N VAL A 337 9.49 6.90 13.74
CA VAL A 337 9.13 8.05 12.89
C VAL A 337 7.87 8.76 13.40
N SER A 338 6.89 8.03 13.94
CA SER A 338 5.70 8.62 14.57
C SER A 338 6.01 9.56 15.75
N ARG A 339 7.19 9.41 16.36
CA ARG A 339 7.68 10.28 17.45
C ARG A 339 8.52 11.44 16.95
N LEU A 340 9.19 11.29 15.81
CA LEU A 340 10.06 12.31 15.24
C LEU A 340 9.32 13.29 14.34
N ILE A 341 8.24 12.85 13.68
CA ILE A 341 7.58 13.59 12.61
C ILE A 341 6.08 13.76 12.95
N PRO A 342 5.45 14.92 12.69
CA PRO A 342 4.01 15.09 12.91
C PRO A 342 3.23 14.11 12.01
N LEU A 343 2.42 13.21 12.58
CA LEU A 343 1.66 12.22 11.80
C LEU A 343 0.42 12.78 11.09
N VAL A 344 -0.10 13.91 11.56
CA VAL A 344 -1.18 14.65 10.90
C VAL A 344 -0.55 15.79 10.10
N PRO A 345 -0.87 15.94 8.80
CA PRO A 345 -0.48 17.11 8.02
C PRO A 345 -1.10 18.38 8.61
N VAL A 346 -0.33 19.15 9.37
CA VAL A 346 -0.89 20.24 10.19
C VAL A 346 -1.38 21.36 9.29
N TRP A 347 -0.56 21.75 8.32
CA TRP A 347 -0.92 22.81 7.37
C TRP A 347 -2.12 22.41 6.48
N GLU A 348 -2.21 21.18 5.98
CA GLU A 348 -3.35 20.76 5.15
C GLU A 348 -4.64 20.72 5.98
N VAL A 349 -4.58 20.22 7.22
CA VAL A 349 -5.74 20.20 8.10
C VAL A 349 -6.19 21.60 8.46
N GLN A 350 -5.26 22.53 8.71
CA GLN A 350 -5.56 23.93 8.96
C GLN A 350 -6.20 24.59 7.74
N GLU A 351 -5.64 24.41 6.56
CA GLU A 351 -6.21 24.90 5.30
C GLU A 351 -7.65 24.36 5.11
N GLY A 352 -7.89 23.08 5.39
CA GLY A 352 -9.22 22.48 5.27
C GLY A 352 -10.21 23.01 6.30
N GLN A 353 -9.75 23.37 7.50
CA GLN A 353 -10.58 24.02 8.52
C GLN A 353 -10.94 25.46 8.11
N VAL A 354 -10.00 26.20 7.55
CA VAL A 354 -10.23 27.57 7.05
C VAL A 354 -11.17 27.56 5.84
N ALA A 355 -10.97 26.62 4.91
CA ALA A 355 -11.83 26.44 3.72
C ALA A 355 -13.28 26.03 4.05
N HIS A 356 -13.53 25.49 5.24
CA HIS A 356 -14.87 25.15 5.73
C HIS A 356 -15.34 26.03 6.89
N GLY A 357 -14.74 27.22 7.02
CA GLY A 357 -15.16 28.23 7.98
C GLY A 357 -16.62 28.63 7.77
N ILE A 358 -17.36 28.74 8.87
CA ILE A 358 -18.72 29.29 8.85
C ILE A 358 -18.57 30.80 8.96
N ARG A 359 -18.99 31.53 7.93
CA ARG A 359 -19.11 32.98 8.00
C ARG A 359 -20.57 33.38 8.09
N LYS A 360 -20.85 34.35 8.96
CA LYS A 360 -22.17 34.97 9.04
C LYS A 360 -22.28 36.00 7.92
N VAL A 361 -23.11 35.72 6.92
CA VAL A 361 -23.44 36.64 5.83
C VAL A 361 -24.87 37.14 6.09
N GLY A 362 -24.99 38.38 6.55
CA GLY A 362 -26.26 38.93 7.02
C GLY A 362 -26.80 38.18 8.26
N LYS A 363 -28.02 37.64 8.17
CA LYS A 363 -28.64 36.81 9.23
C LYS A 363 -28.31 35.33 9.13
N ALA A 364 -27.77 34.86 8.00
CA ALA A 364 -27.50 33.44 7.76
C ALA A 364 -26.04 33.09 8.03
N THR A 365 -25.82 31.93 8.63
CA THR A 365 -24.50 31.30 8.71
C THR A 365 -24.30 30.43 7.47
N VAL A 366 -23.42 30.85 6.59
CA VAL A 366 -23.11 30.15 5.34
C VAL A 366 -21.73 29.51 5.48
N LYS A 367 -21.58 28.27 5.00
CA LYS A 367 -20.24 27.68 4.82
C LYS A 367 -19.59 28.40 3.64
N THR A 368 -18.63 29.25 3.92
CA THR A 368 -17.84 29.87 2.85
C THR A 368 -16.78 28.88 2.41
N VAL A 369 -16.80 28.49 1.14
CA VAL A 369 -15.59 28.01 0.47
C VAL A 369 -14.77 29.27 0.24
N THR A 370 -13.79 29.55 1.10
CA THR A 370 -12.80 30.58 0.79
C THR A 370 -12.11 30.12 -0.49
N GLU A 371 -12.14 30.93 -1.55
CA GLU A 371 -11.35 30.72 -2.76
C GLU A 371 -9.87 30.81 -2.36
N LEU A 372 -9.33 29.67 -1.93
CA LEU A 372 -7.90 29.41 -1.92
C LEU A 372 -7.62 28.63 -3.21
N GLU A 373 -7.78 29.30 -4.35
CA GLU A 373 -7.16 28.84 -5.61
C GLU A 373 -5.76 29.43 -5.72
#